data_AF-A0A7D8Z378-F1
#
_entry.id   AF-A0A7D8Z378-F1
#
_cell.length_a   1.000
_cell.length_b   1.000
_cell.length_c   1.000
_cell.angle_alpha   90.00
_cell.angle_beta   90.00
_cell.angle_gamma   90.00
#
_symmetry.space_group_name_H-M   'P 1'
#
loop_
_entity.id
_entity.type
_entity.pdbx_description
1 polymer ?
#
loop_
_entity_poly.entity_id
_entity_poly.type
_entity_poly.pdbx_seq_one_letter_code
_entity_poly.pdbx_strand_id
1 'polypeptide(L)'
;MPPTLAQVQSLYAATRAGASRFASYNFHAYFLRRTDESFAAPLATLGDTTTVPASAGASKLSEAELSKWYDKAKAAAPVVERAGEINALYATGEKLVVESTDSRHGAA
;
A
#
# COMPACT_ATOMS: atom_id res chain seq x y z
N MET A 1 1.58 -19.59 14.04
CA MET A 1 1.84 -20.18 12.72
C MET A 1 2.26 -19.07 11.78
N PRO A 2 3.23 -19.31 10.89
CA PRO A 2 3.61 -18.33 9.88
C PRO A 2 2.43 -18.07 8.93
N PRO A 3 2.28 -16.84 8.41
CA PRO A 3 1.27 -16.54 7.41
C PRO A 3 1.60 -17.23 6.09
N THR A 4 0.55 -17.63 5.37
CA THR A 4 0.65 -18.18 4.00
C THR A 4 0.81 -17.06 2.98
N LEU A 5 1.31 -17.38 1.78
CA LEU A 5 1.42 -16.43 0.67
C LEU A 5 0.07 -15.77 0.34
N ALA A 6 -1.00 -16.58 0.23
CA ALA A 6 -2.34 -16.09 -0.06
C ALA A 6 -2.85 -15.09 1.00
N GLN A 7 -2.53 -15.32 2.27
CA GLN A 7 -2.89 -14.40 3.35
C GLN A 7 -2.17 -13.06 3.22
N VAL A 8 -0.87 -13.07 2.89
CA VAL A 8 -0.10 -11.84 2.68
C VAL A 8 -0.57 -11.10 1.44
N GLN A 9 -0.87 -11.80 0.34
CA GLN A 9 -1.42 -11.21 -0.89
C GLN A 9 -2.80 -10.59 -0.67
N SER A 10 -3.69 -11.28 0.06
CA SER A 10 -5.00 -10.73 0.41
C SER A 10 -4.89 -9.48 1.27
N LEU A 11 -3.98 -9.48 2.24
CA LEU A 11 -3.72 -8.33 3.10
C LEU A 11 -3.12 -7.16 2.31
N TYR A 12 -2.22 -7.44 1.37
CA TYR A 12 -1.67 -6.45 0.45
C TYR A 12 -2.75 -5.79 -0.39
N ALA A 13 -3.61 -6.59 -1.04
CA ALA A 13 -4.70 -6.09 -1.86
C ALA A 13 -5.66 -5.19 -1.06
N ALA A 14 -6.05 -5.63 0.14
CA ALA A 14 -6.93 -4.85 1.02
C ALA A 14 -6.27 -3.53 1.49
N THR A 15 -5.01 -3.59 1.92
CA THR A 15 -4.28 -2.40 2.39
C THR A 15 -4.06 -1.40 1.26
N ARG A 16 -3.70 -1.89 0.07
CA ARG A 16 -3.50 -1.08 -1.13
C ARG A 16 -4.80 -0.45 -1.63
N ALA A 17 -5.92 -1.16 -1.53
CA ALA A 17 -7.24 -0.59 -1.82
C ALA A 17 -7.56 0.58 -0.87
N GLY A 18 -7.31 0.42 0.44
CA GLY A 18 -7.44 1.51 1.41
C GLY A 18 -6.52 2.70 1.10
N ALA A 19 -5.25 2.43 0.80
CA ALA A 19 -4.27 3.45 0.41
C ALA A 19 -4.66 4.22 -0.87
N SER A 20 -5.35 3.57 -1.82
CA SER A 20 -5.81 4.22 -3.04
C SER A 20 -6.99 5.19 -2.82
N ARG A 21 -7.67 5.13 -1.67
CA ARG A 21 -8.82 5.99 -1.35
C ARG A 21 -8.45 7.38 -0.86
N PHE A 22 -7.19 7.62 -0.51
CA PHE A 22 -6.74 8.96 -0.17
C PHE A 22 -6.89 9.88 -1.38
N ALA A 23 -7.61 10.99 -1.18
CA ALA A 23 -7.93 11.94 -2.24
C ALA A 23 -6.79 12.96 -2.47
N SER A 24 -6.01 13.26 -1.43
CA SER A 24 -4.83 14.13 -1.53
C SER A 24 -3.68 13.41 -2.24
N TYR A 25 -3.11 14.02 -3.29
CA TYR A 25 -1.97 13.44 -4.01
C TYR A 25 -0.81 13.02 -3.10
N ASN A 26 -0.45 13.85 -2.12
CA ASN A 26 0.66 13.55 -1.22
C ASN A 26 0.40 12.28 -0.39
N PHE A 27 -0.81 12.15 0.17
CA PHE A 27 -1.18 10.96 0.95
C PHE A 27 -1.37 9.74 0.06
N HIS A 28 -2.02 9.90 -1.08
CA HIS A 28 -2.23 8.83 -2.05
C HIS A 28 -0.90 8.21 -2.50
N ALA A 29 0.02 9.03 -3.02
CA ALA A 29 1.33 8.58 -3.49
C ALA A 29 2.18 8.01 -2.34
N TYR A 30 2.17 8.65 -1.16
CA TYR A 30 2.91 8.17 0.00
C TYR A 30 2.39 6.80 0.47
N PHE A 31 1.09 6.64 0.68
CA PHE A 31 0.54 5.40 1.21
C PHE A 31 0.62 4.24 0.22
N LEU A 32 0.47 4.48 -1.09
CA LEU A 32 0.73 3.46 -2.10
C LEU A 32 2.19 3.00 -2.09
N ARG A 33 3.14 3.95 -2.18
CA ARG A 33 4.56 3.61 -2.14
C ARG A 33 4.94 2.90 -0.84
N ARG A 34 4.46 3.41 0.30
CA ARG A 34 4.76 2.84 1.61
C ARG A 34 4.19 1.42 1.76
N THR A 35 3.00 1.18 1.20
CA THR A 35 2.40 -0.16 1.16
C THR A 35 3.30 -1.09 0.34
N ASP A 36 3.63 -0.71 -0.88
CA ASP A 36 4.51 -1.51 -1.76
C ASP A 36 5.85 -1.84 -1.10
N GLU A 37 6.56 -0.84 -0.56
CA GLU A 37 7.82 -1.03 0.16
C GLU A 37 7.69 -1.97 1.37
N SER A 38 6.63 -1.82 2.15
CA SER A 38 6.45 -2.60 3.39
C SER A 38 6.07 -4.06 3.14
N PHE A 39 5.46 -4.38 2.00
CA PHE A 39 5.04 -5.73 1.61
C PHE A 39 6.09 -6.45 0.75
N ALA A 40 7.05 -5.73 0.16
CA ALA A 40 8.10 -6.29 -0.70
C ALA A 40 8.88 -7.44 -0.03
N ALA A 41 9.41 -7.20 1.17
CA ALA A 41 10.19 -8.18 1.91
C ALA A 41 9.38 -9.44 2.33
N PRO A 42 8.19 -9.31 2.94
CA PRO A 42 7.30 -10.43 3.23
C PRO A 42 6.92 -11.28 2.01
N LEU A 43 6.55 -10.64 0.89
CA LEU A 43 6.16 -11.34 -0.33
C LEU A 43 7.35 -12.06 -0.96
N ALA A 44 8.53 -11.43 -0.99
CA ALA A 44 9.76 -12.06 -1.46
C ALA A 44 10.21 -13.24 -0.58
N THR A 45 10.01 -13.18 0.75
CA THR A 45 10.24 -14.32 1.66
C THR A 45 9.37 -15.51 1.28
N LEU A 46 8.12 -15.26 0.87
CA LEU A 46 7.15 -16.28 0.49
C LEU A 46 7.22 -16.69 -0.99
N GLY A 47 8.18 -16.15 -1.75
CA GLY A 47 8.45 -16.53 -3.14
C GLY A 47 7.69 -15.73 -4.20
N ASP A 48 7.02 -14.64 -3.83
CA ASP A 48 6.32 -13.76 -4.77
C ASP A 48 7.13 -12.49 -5.04
N THR A 49 7.54 -12.33 -6.30
CA THR A 49 8.27 -11.16 -6.81
C THR A 49 7.48 -10.37 -7.85
N THR A 50 6.21 -10.73 -8.06
CA THR A 50 5.39 -10.19 -9.16
C THR A 50 4.39 -9.14 -8.69
N THR A 51 4.02 -9.16 -7.41
CA THR A 51 2.99 -8.30 -6.83
C THR A 51 3.46 -6.90 -6.48
N VAL A 52 4.77 -6.70 -6.27
CA VAL A 52 5.35 -5.41 -5.84
C VAL A 52 6.33 -4.89 -6.90
N PRO A 53 6.39 -3.58 -7.16
CA PRO A 53 7.35 -3.00 -8.10
C PRO A 53 8.80 -3.38 -7.73
N ALA A 54 9.62 -3.71 -8.74
CA ALA A 54 11.01 -4.11 -8.56
C ALA A 54 11.90 -3.07 -7.83
N SER A 55 11.46 -1.82 -7.75
CA SER A 55 12.12 -0.74 -7.01
C SER A 55 12.01 -0.87 -5.49
N ALA A 56 11.12 -1.71 -4.98
CA ALA A 56 10.99 -1.98 -3.56
C ALA A 56 12.04 -3.03 -3.15
N GLY A 57 13.24 -2.58 -2.77
CA GLY A 57 14.34 -3.45 -2.36
C GLY A 57 13.91 -4.46 -1.30
N ALA A 58 13.97 -5.76 -1.62
CA ALA A 58 13.43 -6.82 -0.78
C ALA A 58 14.55 -7.65 -0.12
N SER A 59 14.73 -7.44 1.18
CA SER A 59 15.51 -8.36 2.02
C SER A 59 14.55 -9.38 2.64
N LYS A 60 14.87 -10.68 2.53
CA LYS A 60 14.03 -11.73 3.10
C LYS A 60 13.99 -11.62 4.63
N LEU A 61 12.79 -11.70 5.20
CA LEU A 61 12.53 -11.81 6.64
C LEU A 61 12.68 -13.25 7.12
N SER A 62 13.08 -13.42 8.39
CA SER A 62 12.95 -14.70 9.09
C SER A 62 11.48 -15.03 9.39
N GLU A 63 11.18 -16.29 9.71
CA GLU A 63 9.82 -16.74 9.99
C GLU A 63 9.17 -16.04 11.21
N ALA A 64 9.96 -15.79 12.25
CA ALA A 64 9.50 -15.08 13.44
C ALA A 64 9.20 -13.61 13.14
N GLU A 65 10.04 -12.95 12.33
CA GLU A 65 9.83 -11.57 11.89
C GLU A 65 8.61 -11.45 10.98
N LEU A 66 8.42 -12.41 10.07
CA LEU A 66 7.29 -12.46 9.16
C LEU A 66 5.96 -12.57 9.93
N SER A 67 5.90 -13.45 10.92
CA SER A 67 4.71 -13.63 11.76
C SER A 67 4.37 -12.34 12.54
N LYS A 68 5.38 -11.74 13.19
CA LYS A 68 5.22 -10.50 13.94
C LYS A 68 4.82 -9.32 13.03
N TRP A 69 5.42 -9.24 11.84
CA TRP A 69 5.06 -8.24 10.84
C TRP A 69 3.61 -8.41 10.39
N TYR A 70 3.19 -9.64 10.11
CA TYR A 70 1.84 -9.94 9.63
C TYR A 70 0.78 -9.56 10.65
N ASP A 71 0.97 -9.88 11.94
CA ASP A 71 0.05 -9.50 12.99
C ASP A 71 -0.08 -7.97 13.11
N LYS A 72 1.06 -7.26 13.02
CA LYS A 72 1.07 -5.79 13.02
C LYS A 72 0.39 -5.20 11.78
N ALA A 73 0.66 -5.75 10.60
CA ALA A 73 0.08 -5.29 9.34
C ALA A 73 -1.43 -5.53 9.32
N LYS A 74 -1.90 -6.69 9.82
CA LYS A 74 -3.31 -7.02 9.98
C LYS A 74 -4.03 -6.04 10.91
N ALA A 75 -3.39 -5.62 12.01
CA ALA A 75 -3.94 -4.61 12.90
C ALA A 75 -3.98 -3.20 12.27
N ALA A 76 -3.03 -2.88 11.39
CA ALA A 76 -2.92 -1.57 10.75
C ALA A 76 -3.84 -1.40 9.52
N ALA A 77 -4.11 -2.47 8.77
CA ALA A 77 -4.94 -2.43 7.56
C ALA A 77 -6.29 -1.70 7.74
N PRO A 78 -7.12 -1.99 8.77
CA PRO A 78 -8.39 -1.29 8.96
C PRO A 78 -8.21 0.19 9.36
N VAL A 79 -7.04 0.58 9.88
CA VAL A 79 -6.72 1.99 10.16
C VAL A 79 -6.48 2.74 8.85
N VAL A 80 -5.72 2.15 7.92
CA VAL A 80 -5.47 2.73 6.60
C VAL A 80 -6.76 2.87 5.81
N GLU A 81 -7.62 1.86 5.85
CA GLU A 81 -8.93 1.88 5.19
C GLU A 81 -9.80 3.04 5.71
N ARG A 82 -10.03 3.11 7.03
CA ARG A 82 -10.82 4.18 7.64
C ARG A 82 -10.22 5.57 7.39
N ALA A 83 -8.90 5.69 7.45
CA ALA A 83 -8.22 6.96 7.20
C ALA A 83 -8.39 7.41 5.73
N GLY A 84 -8.31 6.48 4.78
CA GLY A 84 -8.59 6.76 3.37
C GLY A 84 -10.03 7.21 3.14
N GLU A 85 -11.00 6.53 3.76
CA GLU A 85 -12.43 6.91 3.69
C GLU A 85 -12.70 8.30 4.28
N ILE A 86 -12.19 8.58 5.49
CA ILE A 86 -12.32 9.90 6.12
C ILE A 86 -11.64 10.96 5.26
N ASN A 87 -10.44 10.70 4.76
CA ASN A 87 -9.74 11.65 3.90
C ASN A 87 -10.55 11.97 2.63
N ALA A 88 -11.19 10.97 2.02
CA ALA A 88 -12.06 11.17 0.87
C ALA A 88 -13.32 11.99 1.22
N LEU A 89 -13.95 11.73 2.37
CA LEU A 89 -15.13 12.48 2.81
C LEU A 89 -14.85 13.96 3.08
N TYR A 90 -13.67 14.27 3.60
CA TYR A 90 -13.24 15.66 3.87
C TYR A 90 -12.42 16.28 2.72
N ALA A 91 -12.33 15.61 1.57
CA ALA A 91 -11.66 16.12 0.38
C ALA A 91 -12.48 17.28 -0.23
N THR A 92 -12.35 18.45 0.37
CA THR A 92 -13.08 19.69 0.03
C THR A 92 -12.14 20.78 -0.51
N GLY A 93 -10.87 20.45 -0.74
CA GLY A 93 -9.85 21.37 -1.24
C GLY A 93 -9.63 21.28 -2.75
N GLU A 94 -9.15 22.37 -3.34
CA GLU A 94 -8.61 22.36 -4.70
C GLU A 94 -7.47 21.35 -4.82
N LYS A 95 -7.46 20.60 -5.92
CA LYS A 95 -6.37 19.69 -6.26
C LYS A 95 -5.06 20.44 -6.39
N LEU A 96 -3.95 19.80 -6.05
CA LEU A 96 -2.63 20.41 -6.25
C LEU A 96 -2.41 20.66 -7.76
N VAL A 97 -1.62 21.70 -8.09
CA VAL A 97 -1.28 22.07 -9.48
C VAL A 97 -0.74 20.87 -10.26
N VAL A 98 0.01 19.98 -9.59
CA VAL A 98 0.60 18.77 -10.17
C VAL A 98 -0.45 17.76 -10.66
N GLU A 99 -1.63 17.74 -10.06
CA GLU A 99 -2.73 16.86 -10.46
C GLU A 99 -3.44 17.39 -11.71
N SER A 100 -3.40 18.71 -11.94
CA SER A 100 -4.06 19.39 -13.08
C SER A 100 -3.21 19.38 -14.35
N THR A 101 -1.91 19.13 -14.24
CA THR A 101 -1.00 18.98 -15.39
C THR A 101 -1.04 17.59 -16.00
N ASP A 102 -1.30 16.57 -15.19
CA ASP A 102 -1.38 15.17 -15.62
C ASP A 102 -2.61 14.92 -16.52
N SER A 103 -3.74 15.57 -16.22
CA SER A 103 -4.96 15.47 -17.04
C SER A 103 -4.82 16.08 -18.44
N ARG A 104 -3.83 16.94 -18.67
CA ARG A 104 -3.62 17.64 -19.95
C ARG A 104 -2.65 16.92 -20.89
N HIS A 105 -1.93 15.90 -20.43
CA HIS A 105 -0.97 15.16 -21.26
C HIS A 105 -1.53 13.83 -21.82
N GLY A 106 -2.79 13.49 -21.51
CA GLY A 106 -3.48 12.32 -22.08
C GLY A 106 -4.36 12.60 -23.31
N ALA A 107 -4.34 13.83 -23.82
CA ALA A 107 -5.10 14.25 -25.02
C ALA A 107 -4.14 14.86 -26.05
N ALA A 108 -3.28 14.03 -26.63
CA ALA A 108 -2.51 14.34 -27.84
C ALA A 108 -2.25 13.03 -28.61
#